data_AF-A0AAW2TND5-F1
#
_entry.id   AF-A0AAW2TND5-F1
#
_cell.length_a   1.000
_cell.length_b   1.000
_cell.length_c   1.000
_cell.angle_alpha   90.00
_cell.angle_beta   90.00
_cell.angle_gamma   90.00
#
_symmetry.space_group_name_H-M   'P 1'
#
loop_
_entity.id
_entity.type
_entity.pdbx_description
1 polymer ?
#
loop_
_entity_poly.entity_id
_entity_poly.type
_entity_poly.pdbx_seq_one_letter_code
_entity_poly.pdbx_strand_id
1 'polypeptide(L)'
;MVTTWILNSISRKIVEGFMYTKSSRRLWLDLEERYGQCNGPQLYQLRCEITVLSQENMTVEAYYAKLRRLWDELEVLMSTTLYLQWLYLWCIKGGGRSSFVYTIDAVPNGTGRDV
;
A
#
# COMPACT_ATOMS: atom_id res chain seq x y z
N MET A 1 20.66 -20.48 11.39
CA MET A 1 20.54 -20.44 9.91
C MET A 1 19.13 -20.03 9.52
N VAL A 2 18.85 -18.73 9.52
CA VAL A 2 17.61 -18.10 9.00
C VAL A 2 17.98 -16.73 8.41
N THR A 3 18.89 -16.01 9.07
CA THR A 3 19.55 -14.79 8.56
C THR A 3 20.10 -14.96 7.15
N THR A 4 20.86 -16.01 6.88
CA THR A 4 21.44 -16.28 5.55
C THR A 4 20.37 -16.50 4.48
N TRP A 5 19.23 -17.10 4.84
CA TRP A 5 18.15 -17.32 3.89
C TRP A 5 17.46 -16.00 3.57
N ILE A 6 17.19 -15.18 4.58
CA ILE A 6 16.63 -13.84 4.39
C ILE A 6 17.58 -12.97 3.55
N LEU A 7 18.87 -12.96 3.85
CA LEU A 7 19.87 -12.19 3.10
C LEU A 7 20.00 -12.65 1.63
N ASN A 8 19.85 -13.95 1.36
CA ASN A 8 19.86 -14.47 -0.02
C ASN A 8 18.57 -14.16 -0.79
N SER A 9 17.45 -13.92 -0.10
CA SER A 9 16.17 -13.56 -0.71
C SER A 9 16.06 -12.07 -1.05
N ILE A 10 17.04 -11.25 -0.70
CA ILE A 10 17.00 -9.79 -0.83
C ILE A 10 18.09 -9.31 -1.81
N SER A 11 17.82 -8.20 -2.50
CA SER A 11 18.78 -7.60 -3.44
C SER A 11 20.11 -7.25 -2.77
N ARG A 12 21.23 -7.60 -3.42
CA ARG A 12 22.60 -7.40 -2.91
C ARG A 12 22.90 -5.98 -2.43
N LYS A 13 22.26 -4.96 -3.02
CA LYS A 13 22.39 -3.54 -2.61
C LYS A 13 21.89 -3.27 -1.20
N ILE A 14 20.89 -4.01 -0.75
CA ILE A 14 20.27 -3.85 0.57
C ILE A 14 21.00 -4.71 1.60
N VAL A 15 21.47 -5.90 1.18
CA VAL A 15 22.20 -6.87 2.02
C VAL A 15 23.41 -6.26 2.72
N GLU A 16 24.17 -5.37 2.05
CA GLU A 16 25.35 -4.70 2.63
C GLU A 16 25.05 -3.96 3.94
N GLY A 17 23.84 -3.38 4.07
CA GLY A 17 23.41 -2.70 5.29
C GLY A 17 23.06 -3.62 6.47
N PHE A 18 22.87 -4.92 6.21
CA PHE A 18 22.39 -5.90 7.20
C PHE A 18 23.42 -7.01 7.51
N MET A 19 24.60 -6.98 6.90
CA MET A 19 25.65 -8.01 7.07
C MET A 19 26.07 -8.23 8.53
N TYR A 20 25.98 -7.22 9.38
CA TYR A 20 26.41 -7.28 10.79
C TYR A 20 25.29 -7.60 11.78
N THR A 21 24.05 -7.80 11.31
CA THR A 21 22.91 -8.05 12.20
C THR A 21 22.94 -9.48 12.74
N LYS A 22 23.13 -9.61 14.06
CA LYS A 22 23.30 -10.90 14.75
C LYS A 22 22.00 -11.69 14.98
N SER A 23 20.84 -11.07 14.79
CA SER A 23 19.52 -11.69 15.05
C SER A 23 18.62 -11.61 13.81
N SER A 24 18.12 -12.76 13.34
CA SER A 24 17.17 -12.84 12.22
C SER A 24 15.88 -12.07 12.49
N ARG A 25 15.41 -12.06 13.74
CA ARG A 25 14.19 -11.33 14.12
C ARG A 25 14.38 -9.82 13.99
N ARG A 26 15.52 -9.29 14.44
CA ARG A 26 15.86 -7.87 14.26
C ARG A 26 16.02 -7.51 12.79
N LEU A 27 16.70 -8.36 12.03
CA LEU A 27 16.86 -8.19 10.59
C LEU A 27 15.50 -8.12 9.88
N TRP A 28 14.57 -9.02 10.22
CA TRP A 28 13.22 -9.00 9.65
C TRP A 28 12.42 -7.76 10.02
N LEU A 29 12.45 -7.35 11.30
CA LEU A 29 11.75 -6.14 11.75
C LEU A 29 12.29 -4.87 11.10
N ASP A 30 13.62 -4.73 10.98
CA ASP A 30 14.22 -3.57 10.30
C ASP A 30 13.86 -3.54 8.81
N LEU A 31 13.76 -4.71 8.16
CA LEU A 31 13.31 -4.81 6.77
C LEU A 31 11.83 -4.45 6.63
N GLU A 32 10.99 -4.92 7.54
CA GLU A 32 9.57 -4.62 7.58
C GLU A 32 9.31 -3.13 7.90
N GLU A 33 10.10 -2.52 8.76
CA GLU A 33 9.99 -1.10 9.07
C GLU A 33 10.44 -0.22 7.90
N ARG A 34 11.58 -0.53 7.28
CA ARG A 34 12.17 0.29 6.22
C ARG A 34 11.56 0.04 4.84
N TYR A 35 11.13 -1.18 4.58
CA TYR A 35 10.65 -1.63 3.27
C TYR A 35 9.28 -2.31 3.31
N GLY A 36 8.70 -2.55 4.50
CA GLY A 36 7.36 -3.10 4.64
C GLY A 36 6.26 -2.04 4.68
N GLN A 37 6.61 -0.74 4.71
CA GLN A 37 5.64 0.31 4.44
C GLN A 37 5.26 0.28 2.97
N CYS A 38 3.97 0.06 2.70
CA CYS A 38 3.38 0.12 1.38
C CYS A 38 3.76 1.47 0.75
N ASN A 39 4.35 1.43 -0.44
CA ASN A 39 5.07 2.53 -1.04
C ASN A 39 4.15 3.75 -1.21
N GLY A 40 4.14 4.68 -0.24
CA GLY A 40 3.49 5.99 -0.39
C GLY A 40 3.81 6.67 -1.73
N PRO A 41 5.06 6.59 -2.22
CA PRO A 41 5.40 7.02 -3.59
C PRO A 41 4.69 6.24 -4.71
N GLN A 42 4.51 4.93 -4.61
CA GLN A 42 3.75 4.15 -5.62
C GLN A 42 2.25 4.45 -5.54
N LEU A 43 1.70 4.61 -4.34
CA LEU A 43 0.30 5.03 -4.16
C LEU A 43 0.07 6.40 -4.79
N TYR A 44 0.97 7.34 -4.55
CA TYR A 44 0.95 8.66 -5.18
C TYR A 44 1.08 8.56 -6.70
N GLN A 45 2.00 7.73 -7.20
CA GLN A 45 2.20 7.50 -8.62
C GLN A 45 0.94 6.94 -9.30
N LEU A 46 0.29 5.94 -8.70
CA LEU A 46 -0.97 5.38 -9.22
C LEU A 46 -2.11 6.41 -9.20
N ARG A 47 -2.22 7.20 -8.13
CA ARG A 47 -3.18 8.31 -8.07
C ARG A 47 -2.93 9.33 -9.16
N CYS A 48 -1.68 9.73 -9.39
CA CYS A 48 -1.30 10.61 -10.48
C CYS A 48 -1.63 10.00 -11.84
N GLU A 49 -1.32 8.72 -12.05
CA GLU A 49 -1.58 8.03 -13.31
C GLU A 49 -3.09 7.99 -13.61
N ILE A 50 -3.94 7.74 -12.62
CA ILE A 50 -5.40 7.83 -12.76
C ILE A 50 -5.84 9.26 -13.12
N THR A 51 -5.26 10.29 -12.50
CA THR A 51 -5.63 11.69 -12.80
C THR A 51 -5.18 12.16 -14.18
N VAL A 52 -4.09 11.60 -14.69
CA VAL A 52 -3.54 11.92 -16.02
C VAL A 52 -4.17 11.04 -17.10
N LEU A 53 -4.78 9.91 -16.74
CA LEU A 53 -5.42 8.98 -17.66
C LEU A 53 -6.61 9.65 -18.38
N SER A 54 -6.37 10.09 -19.60
CA SER A 54 -7.40 10.58 -20.51
C SER A 54 -7.68 9.58 -21.63
N GLN A 55 -8.89 9.61 -22.18
CA GLN A 55 -9.33 8.61 -23.17
C GLN A 55 -8.56 8.73 -24.50
N GLU A 56 -8.15 9.94 -24.88
CA GLU A 56 -7.42 10.27 -26.12
C GLU A 56 -7.92 9.48 -27.35
N ASN A 57 -7.08 8.57 -27.87
CA ASN A 57 -7.32 7.73 -29.06
C ASN A 57 -7.72 6.29 -28.71
N MET A 58 -8.01 5.97 -27.45
CA MET A 58 -8.40 4.61 -27.03
C MET A 58 -9.91 4.40 -27.21
N THR A 59 -10.28 3.18 -27.62
CA THR A 59 -11.69 2.75 -27.57
C THR A 59 -12.19 2.80 -26.13
N VAL A 60 -13.47 3.13 -25.94
CA VAL A 60 -14.12 3.25 -24.62
C VAL A 60 -13.88 2.00 -23.75
N GLU A 61 -13.95 0.80 -24.33
CA GLU A 61 -13.71 -0.47 -23.65
C GLU A 61 -12.27 -0.59 -23.12
N ALA A 62 -11.27 -0.31 -23.97
CA ALA A 62 -9.87 -0.33 -23.58
C ALA A 62 -9.53 0.71 -22.51
N TYR A 63 -10.12 1.91 -22.59
CA TYR A 63 -9.97 2.95 -21.57
C TYR A 63 -10.54 2.48 -20.22
N TYR A 64 -11.77 1.95 -20.22
CA TYR A 64 -12.41 1.49 -18.99
C TYR A 64 -11.67 0.29 -18.36
N ALA A 65 -11.18 -0.64 -19.17
CA ALA A 65 -10.37 -1.75 -18.69
C ALA A 65 -9.07 -1.29 -18.03
N LYS A 66 -8.39 -0.30 -18.62
CA LYS A 66 -7.16 0.27 -18.07
C LYS A 66 -7.42 1.04 -16.78
N LEU A 67 -8.47 1.86 -16.74
CA LEU A 67 -8.91 2.55 -15.53
C LEU A 67 -9.26 1.55 -14.41
N ARG A 68 -10.02 0.51 -14.73
CA ARG A 68 -10.43 -0.52 -13.77
C ARG A 68 -9.22 -1.22 -13.16
N ARG A 69 -8.24 -1.59 -13.98
CA ARG A 69 -6.99 -2.20 -13.52
C ARG A 69 -6.23 -1.29 -12.54
N LEU A 70 -6.08 0.00 -12.86
CA LEU A 70 -5.41 0.95 -11.96
C LEU A 70 -6.14 1.12 -10.63
N TRP A 71 -7.48 1.07 -10.65
CA TRP A 71 -8.29 1.08 -9.44
C TRP A 71 -8.15 -0.19 -8.60
N ASP A 72 -8.12 -1.36 -9.23
CA ASP A 72 -7.92 -2.63 -8.53
C ASP A 72 -6.51 -2.68 -7.88
N GLU A 73 -5.47 -2.21 -8.58
CA GLU A 73 -4.10 -2.08 -8.03
C GLU A 73 -4.05 -1.11 -6.83
N LEU A 74 -4.79 0.01 -6.92
CA LEU A 74 -4.92 0.97 -5.83
C LEU A 74 -5.64 0.38 -4.60
N GLU A 75 -6.70 -0.40 -4.81
CA GLU A 75 -7.46 -1.06 -3.73
C GLU A 75 -6.61 -2.08 -2.96
N VAL A 76 -5.76 -2.84 -3.66
CA VAL A 76 -4.81 -3.78 -3.04
C VAL A 76 -3.81 -3.03 -2.16
N LEU A 77 -3.25 -1.90 -2.62
CA LEU A 77 -2.27 -1.12 -1.85
C LEU A 77 -2.90 -0.38 -0.66
N MET A 78 -4.13 0.13 -0.82
CA MET A 78 -4.85 0.81 0.26
C MET A 78 -5.32 -0.16 1.34
N SER A 79 -5.81 -1.35 0.95
CA SER A 79 -6.27 -2.36 1.90
C SER A 79 -5.14 -2.89 2.80
N THR A 80 -3.95 -3.10 2.25
CA THR A 80 -2.76 -3.47 3.05
C THR A 80 -2.32 -2.35 3.98
N THR A 81 -2.43 -1.09 3.55
CA THR A 81 -2.02 0.08 4.36
C THR A 81 -2.96 0.29 5.54
N LEU A 82 -4.28 0.20 5.33
CA LEU A 82 -5.26 0.33 6.41
C LEU A 82 -5.16 -0.82 7.42
N TYR A 83 -4.93 -2.05 6.95
CA TYR A 83 -4.79 -3.22 7.83
C TYR A 83 -3.51 -3.17 8.67
N LEU A 84 -2.38 -2.75 8.08
CA LEU A 84 -1.12 -2.58 8.80
C LEU A 84 -1.15 -1.38 9.76
N GLN A 85 -1.81 -0.28 9.38
CA GLN A 85 -1.99 0.87 10.29
C GLN A 85 -2.92 0.51 11.46
N TRP A 86 -3.95 -0.30 11.21
CA TRP A 86 -4.80 -0.88 12.24
C TRP A 86 -4.05 -1.85 13.15
N LEU A 87 -3.24 -2.76 12.59
CA LEU A 87 -2.40 -3.68 13.37
C LEU A 87 -1.31 -2.95 14.16
N TYR A 88 -0.71 -1.91 13.60
CA TYR A 88 0.27 -1.07 14.28
C TYR A 88 -0.36 -0.31 15.44
N LEU A 89 -1.55 0.28 15.24
CA LEU A 89 -2.33 0.87 16.32
C LEU A 89 -2.76 -0.17 17.37
N TRP A 90 -3.12 -1.38 16.96
CA TRP A 90 -3.45 -2.48 17.87
C TRP A 90 -2.23 -2.95 18.68
N CYS A 91 -1.05 -3.03 18.04
CA CYS A 91 0.20 -3.43 18.67
C CYS A 91 0.76 -2.35 19.62
N ILE A 92 0.54 -1.07 19.33
CA ILE A 92 0.95 0.06 20.19
C ILE A 92 -0.06 0.32 21.32
N LYS A 93 -1.37 0.20 21.07
CA LYS A 93 -2.41 0.52 22.06
C LYS A 93 -2.84 -0.65 22.96
N GLY A 94 -2.18 -1.80 22.87
CA GLY A 94 -2.28 -2.86 23.89
C GLY A 94 -3.70 -3.18 24.32
N GLY A 95 -4.45 -3.93 23.49
CA GLY A 95 -5.56 -4.77 23.95
C GLY A 95 -6.57 -4.13 24.91
N GLY A 96 -7.06 -2.93 24.63
CA GLY A 96 -8.19 -2.33 25.34
C GLY A 96 -9.37 -2.14 24.39
N ARG A 97 -10.42 -2.94 24.55
CA ARG A 97 -11.70 -2.83 23.82
C ARG A 97 -12.16 -1.36 23.79
N SER A 98 -12.17 -0.74 22.62
CA SER A 98 -13.04 0.41 22.38
C SER A 98 -13.38 0.52 20.91
N SER A 99 -14.68 0.37 20.64
CA SER A 99 -15.33 0.53 19.35
C SER A 99 -14.96 1.87 18.73
N PHE A 100 -14.34 1.85 17.55
CA PHE A 100 -14.31 3.01 16.67
C PHE A 100 -15.17 2.68 15.44
N VAL A 101 -16.36 3.25 15.43
CA VAL A 101 -17.24 3.31 14.28
C VAL A 101 -16.54 4.15 13.22
N TYR A 102 -16.22 3.55 12.07
CA TYR A 102 -15.88 4.32 10.88
C TYR A 102 -17.18 4.70 10.18
N THR A 103 -17.63 5.92 10.40
CA THR A 103 -18.53 6.60 9.48
C THR A 103 -17.75 6.87 8.20
N ILE A 104 -18.03 6.06 7.17
CA ILE A 104 -17.68 6.36 5.78
C ILE A 104 -18.69 7.41 5.33
N ASP A 105 -18.39 8.70 5.53
CA ASP A 105 -19.17 9.76 4.90
C ASP A 105 -18.69 9.96 3.46
N ALA A 106 -19.47 9.35 2.57
CA ALA A 106 -19.94 9.85 1.29
C ALA A 106 -18.98 10.70 0.42
N VAL A 107 -18.51 10.10 -0.67
CA VAL A 107 -18.17 10.79 -1.91
C VAL A 107 -19.47 11.36 -2.51
N PRO A 108 -19.62 12.69 -2.72
CA PRO A 108 -20.70 13.21 -3.52
C PRO A 108 -20.32 13.08 -5.00
N ASN A 109 -20.79 12.00 -5.64
CA ASN A 109 -20.78 11.86 -7.09
C ASN A 109 -22.06 12.46 -7.68
N GLY A 110 -21.89 13.30 -8.71
CA GLY A 110 -22.90 13.59 -9.74
C GLY A 110 -23.80 14.80 -9.47
N THR A 111 -23.55 15.94 -10.12
CA THR A 111 -24.20 16.31 -11.40
C THR A 111 -25.74 16.34 -11.34
N GLY A 112 -26.29 17.49 -10.96
CA GLY A 112 -27.63 17.93 -11.32
C GLY A 112 -27.51 19.10 -12.31
N ARG A 113 -27.47 18.78 -13.60
CA ARG A 113 -28.14 19.59 -14.62
C ARG A 113 -29.54 18.96 -14.71
N ASP A 114 -30.58 19.79 -14.75
CA ASP A 114 -31.81 19.64 -15.56
C ASP A 114 -32.93 20.52 -14.97
N VAL A 115 -33.34 21.52 -15.78
CA VAL A 115 -34.53 22.40 -15.73
C VAL A 115 -34.53 23.58 -14.75
#